data_AF-A0A920G5G9-F1
#
_entry.id   AF-A0A920G5G9-F1
#
_cell.length_a   1.000
_cell.length_b   1.000
_cell.length_c   1.000
_cell.angle_alpha   90.00
_cell.angle_beta   90.00
_cell.angle_gamma   90.00
#
_symmetry.space_group_name_H-M   'P 1'
#
loop_
_entity.id
_entity.type
_entity.pdbx_description
1 polymer ?
#
loop_
_entity_poly.entity_id
_entity_poly.type
_entity_poly.pdbx_seq_one_letter_code
_entity_poly.pdbx_strand_id
1 'polypeptide(L)'
;MGLTNSGGALWFANELYGTPSVPMTFALILPLLGSFGIIPIIIAIYFAGELVWRDRERGMNEIIDSTALPNWAYFIPKVIAVSAVLVATLFIASLAAIFVQLLRGYVDLELHKYFFWFILPFAVDMLMIAILAVFLQSLSSSKYVGWGLMAIYLVASITLVSIGFEHPLTTLVRRVCSHL
;
A
#
# COMPACT_ATOMS: atom_id res chain seq x y z
N MET A 1 6.23 8.35 -10.61
CA MET A 1 6.17 6.91 -10.97
C MET A 1 4.82 6.27 -10.66
N GLY A 2 4.31 6.29 -9.43
CA GLY A 2 2.98 5.68 -9.15
C GLY A 2 1.80 6.39 -9.79
N LEU A 3 1.79 7.73 -9.75
CA LEU A 3 0.79 8.55 -10.42
C LEU A 3 0.86 8.43 -11.95
N THR A 4 2.07 8.27 -12.51
CA THR A 4 2.26 8.12 -13.96
C THR A 4 1.88 6.73 -14.44
N ASN A 5 2.14 5.67 -13.66
CA ASN A 5 1.66 4.32 -13.93
C ASN A 5 0.13 4.27 -13.90
N SER A 6 -0.47 4.84 -12.85
CA SER A 6 -1.92 4.87 -12.69
C SER A 6 -2.60 5.80 -13.68
N GLY A 7 -2.02 6.97 -13.96
CA GLY A 7 -2.50 7.89 -14.99
C GLY A 7 -2.46 7.27 -16.39
N GLY A 8 -1.41 6.49 -16.69
CA GLY A 8 -1.34 5.68 -17.91
C GLY A 8 -2.43 4.61 -17.94
N ALA A 9 -2.57 3.81 -16.88
CA ALA A 9 -3.61 2.78 -16.78
C ALA A 9 -5.02 3.36 -16.91
N LEU A 10 -5.30 4.51 -16.30
CA LEU A 10 -6.60 5.20 -16.41
C LEU A 10 -6.83 5.79 -17.80
N TRP A 11 -5.79 6.19 -18.52
CA TRP A 11 -5.91 6.68 -19.90
C TRP A 11 -6.25 5.53 -20.86
N PHE A 12 -5.55 4.39 -20.72
CA PHE A 12 -5.74 3.19 -21.54
C PHE A 12 -6.89 2.27 -21.09
N ALA A 13 -7.52 2.51 -19.93
CA ALA A 13 -8.67 1.75 -19.44
C ALA A 13 -9.93 1.82 -20.34
N ASN A 14 -9.88 2.57 -21.44
CA ASN A 14 -10.96 2.66 -22.44
C ASN A 14 -11.23 1.33 -23.18
N GLU A 15 -10.33 0.34 -23.09
CA GLU A 15 -10.42 -0.93 -23.82
C GLU A 15 -10.50 -2.15 -22.90
N LEU A 16 -11.26 -2.06 -21.80
CA LEU A 16 -11.74 -3.27 -21.12
C LEU A 16 -12.80 -3.93 -22.02
N TYR A 17 -12.37 -4.86 -22.87
CA TYR A 17 -13.20 -5.70 -23.74
C TYR A 17 -13.94 -5.00 -24.90
N GLY A 18 -13.32 -4.02 -25.57
CA GLY A 18 -13.79 -3.54 -26.89
C GLY A 18 -15.21 -2.96 -26.93
N THR A 19 -15.81 -2.62 -25.79
CA THR A 19 -17.10 -1.92 -25.69
C THR A 19 -16.88 -0.57 -25.02
N PRO A 20 -17.56 0.50 -25.47
CA PRO A 20 -17.49 1.80 -24.80
C PRO A 20 -18.04 1.64 -23.39
N SER A 21 -17.15 1.52 -22.40
CA SER A 21 -17.55 1.42 -21.01
C SER A 21 -18.07 2.79 -20.59
N VAL A 22 -19.36 2.85 -20.22
CA VAL A 22 -19.87 3.97 -19.44
C VAL A 22 -19.01 3.96 -18.15
N PRO A 23 -18.15 4.96 -17.91
CA PRO A 23 -17.14 4.89 -16.86
C PRO A 23 -17.82 5.17 -15.52
N MET A 24 -18.49 4.15 -15.00
CA MET A 24 -18.95 4.13 -13.63
C MET A 24 -17.69 4.19 -12.75
N THR A 25 -17.74 4.93 -11.64
CA THR A 25 -16.67 5.07 -10.64
C THR A 25 -15.96 3.75 -10.31
N PHE A 26 -16.70 2.62 -10.32
CA PHE A 26 -16.17 1.27 -10.12
C PHE A 26 -15.15 0.80 -11.17
N ALA A 27 -15.34 1.17 -12.44
CA ALA A 27 -14.45 0.78 -13.54
C ALA A 27 -13.08 1.48 -13.49
N LEU A 28 -12.98 2.63 -12.82
CA LEU A 28 -11.72 3.35 -12.62
C LEU A 28 -10.99 2.91 -11.35
N ILE A 29 -11.70 2.30 -10.40
CA ILE A 29 -11.09 1.73 -9.18
C ILE A 29 -10.25 0.50 -9.55
N LEU A 30 -10.72 -0.39 -10.43
CA LEU A 30 -10.02 -1.64 -10.78
C LEU A 30 -8.60 -1.43 -11.37
N PRO A 31 -8.39 -0.53 -12.34
CA PRO A 31 -7.06 -0.18 -12.84
C PRO A 31 -6.21 0.52 -11.78
N LEU A 32 -6.83 1.35 -10.93
CA LEU A 32 -6.14 2.01 -9.81
C LEU A 32 -5.57 0.96 -8.84
N LEU A 33 -6.35 -0.07 -8.51
CA LEU A 33 -5.95 -1.18 -7.64
C LEU A 33 -4.73 -1.92 -8.22
N GLY A 34 -4.75 -2.21 -9.52
CA GLY A 34 -3.63 -2.87 -10.19
C GLY A 34 -2.36 -2.02 -10.22
N SER A 35 -2.48 -0.72 -10.49
CA SER A 35 -1.33 0.19 -10.56
C SER A 35 -0.76 0.61 -9.19
N PHE A 36 -1.59 0.67 -8.14
CA PHE A 36 -1.19 1.05 -6.78
C PHE A 36 -0.80 -0.12 -5.87
N GLY A 37 -0.60 -1.33 -6.38
CA GLY A 37 -0.15 -2.46 -5.54
C GLY A 37 1.28 -2.29 -5.00
N ILE A 38 2.25 -2.02 -5.89
CA ILE A 38 3.68 -2.07 -5.55
C ILE A 38 4.21 -0.74 -5.00
N ILE A 39 3.70 0.38 -5.51
CA ILE A 39 4.25 1.71 -5.20
C ILE A 39 4.15 2.05 -3.70
N PRO A 40 2.99 1.86 -3.03
CA PRO A 40 2.87 2.15 -1.60
C PRO A 40 3.77 1.27 -0.73
N ILE A 41 4.01 0.02 -1.15
CA ILE A 41 4.95 -0.87 -0.47
C ILE A 41 6.35 -0.27 -0.54
N ILE A 42 6.81 0.18 -1.71
CA ILE A 42 8.13 0.83 -1.87
C ILE A 42 8.22 2.10 -1.00
N ILE A 43 7.18 2.93 -0.99
CA ILE A 43 7.13 4.14 -0.16
C ILE A 43 7.23 3.78 1.32
N ALA A 44 6.48 2.76 1.77
CA ALA A 44 6.52 2.29 3.15
C ALA A 44 7.92 1.82 3.55
N ILE A 45 8.60 1.04 2.70
CA ILE A 45 9.96 0.55 2.93
C ILE A 45 10.94 1.70 3.11
N TYR A 46 10.89 2.68 2.20
CA TYR A 46 11.80 3.81 2.20
C TYR A 46 11.56 4.71 3.43
N PHE A 47 10.31 5.12 3.67
CA PHE A 47 9.98 6.00 4.78
C PHE A 47 10.16 5.34 6.14
N ALA A 48 9.80 4.05 6.30
CA ALA A 48 10.08 3.32 7.54
C ALA A 48 11.60 3.19 7.77
N GLY A 49 12.36 2.89 6.70
CA GLY A 49 13.82 2.85 6.71
C GLY A 49 14.45 4.13 7.21
N GLU A 50 14.11 5.24 6.56
CA GLU A 50 14.64 6.56 6.90
C GLU A 50 14.22 6.97 8.32
N LEU A 51 12.96 6.80 8.69
CA LEU A 51 12.44 7.26 9.98
C LEU A 51 12.99 6.47 11.17
N VAL A 52 13.19 5.15 11.03
CA VAL A 52 13.75 4.31 12.09
C VAL A 52 15.25 4.60 12.28
N TRP A 53 16.00 4.74 11.19
CA TRP A 53 17.44 4.91 11.24
C TRP A 53 17.88 6.34 11.51
N ARG A 54 17.07 7.34 11.17
CA ARG A 54 17.32 8.75 11.48
C ARG A 54 17.61 9.00 12.95
N ASP A 55 16.90 8.33 13.86
CA ASP A 55 17.10 8.53 15.30
C ASP A 55 18.40 7.84 15.79
N ARG A 56 18.75 6.68 15.20
CA ARG A 56 20.00 5.95 15.50
C ARG A 56 21.23 6.69 14.96
N GLU A 57 21.17 7.21 13.74
CA GLU A 57 22.25 7.95 13.07
C GLU A 57 22.53 9.30 13.73
N ARG A 58 21.54 9.90 14.40
CA ARG A 58 21.69 11.16 15.15
C ARG A 58 22.16 10.98 16.60
N GLY A 59 22.52 9.76 16.99
CA GLY A 59 22.99 9.47 18.35
C GLY A 59 21.92 9.69 19.44
N MET A 60 20.63 9.75 19.08
CA MET A 60 19.56 9.98 20.06
C MET A 60 19.37 8.81 21.02
N ASN A 61 19.91 7.63 20.71
CA ASN A 61 19.81 6.46 21.57
C ASN A 61 20.38 6.71 22.98
N GLU A 62 21.47 7.48 23.13
CA GLU A 62 22.08 7.74 24.44
C GLU A 62 21.24 8.68 25.32
N ILE A 63 20.49 9.60 24.70
CA ILE A 63 19.54 10.50 25.39
C ILE A 63 18.25 9.73 25.76
N ILE A 64 17.86 8.79 24.90
CA ILE A 64 16.69 7.94 25.11
C ILE A 64 16.94 6.92 26.24
N ASP A 65 18.11 6.28 26.28
CA ASP A 65 18.48 5.30 27.30
C ASP A 65 18.68 5.92 28.69
N SER A 66 18.90 7.24 28.77
CA SER A 66 18.98 7.98 30.02
C SER A 66 17.62 8.46 30.54
N THR A 67 16.54 8.27 29.77
CA THR A 67 15.18 8.65 30.16
C THR A 67 14.32 7.41 30.36
N ALA A 68 13.52 7.35 31.44
CA ALA A 68 12.62 6.23 31.75
C ALA A 68 11.36 6.17 30.83
N LEU A 69 11.53 6.35 29.52
CA LEU A 69 10.43 6.20 28.57
C LEU A 69 10.28 4.74 28.14
N PRO A 70 9.04 4.23 28.09
CA PRO A 70 8.80 2.86 27.67
C PRO A 70 9.00 2.69 26.15
N ASN A 71 9.53 1.54 25.73
CA ASN A 71 9.89 1.24 24.33
C ASN A 71 8.74 1.43 23.31
N TRP A 72 7.49 1.21 23.71
CA TRP A 72 6.33 1.39 22.83
C TRP A 72 6.05 2.87 22.49
N ALA A 73 6.44 3.82 23.36
CA ALA A 73 6.27 5.24 23.13
C ALA A 73 7.12 5.75 21.95
N TYR A 74 8.19 5.04 21.60
CA TYR A 74 9.04 5.36 20.45
C TYR A 74 8.58 4.68 19.15
N PHE A 75 7.86 3.56 19.26
CA PHE A 75 7.39 2.79 18.10
C PHE A 75 6.12 3.40 17.48
N ILE A 76 5.16 3.79 18.32
CA ILE A 76 3.85 4.31 17.89
C ILE A 76 3.98 5.55 16.97
N PRO A 77 4.78 6.58 17.31
CA PRO A 77 4.90 7.76 16.45
C PRO A 77 5.47 7.44 15.07
N LYS A 78 6.37 6.44 14.98
CA LYS A 78 6.97 6.01 13.71
C LYS A 78 5.93 5.34 12.81
N VAL A 79 5.12 4.46 13.38
CA VAL A 79 4.01 3.81 12.65
C VAL A 79 3.00 4.85 12.19
N ILE A 80 2.60 5.79 13.05
CA ILE A 80 1.65 6.86 12.69
C ILE A 80 2.21 7.75 11.58
N ALA A 81 3.50 8.10 11.63
CA ALA A 81 4.12 8.92 10.59
C ALA A 81 4.14 8.20 9.24
N VAL A 82 4.51 6.92 9.20
CA VAL A 82 4.51 6.13 7.95
C VAL A 82 3.09 5.93 7.43
N SER A 83 2.13 5.60 8.31
CA SER A 83 0.73 5.41 7.90
C SER A 83 0.12 6.71 7.36
N ALA A 84 0.41 7.86 7.97
CA ALA A 84 -0.03 9.16 7.48
C ALA A 84 0.49 9.46 6.06
N VAL A 85 1.77 9.17 5.78
CA VAL A 85 2.36 9.34 4.44
C VAL A 85 1.68 8.43 3.40
N LEU A 86 1.38 7.19 3.78
CA LEU A 86 0.68 6.24 2.92
C LEU A 86 -0.76 6.67 2.62
N VAL A 87 -1.51 7.10 3.64
CA VAL A 87 -2.88 7.64 3.47
C VAL A 87 -2.88 8.91 2.62
N ALA A 88 -1.89 9.79 2.80
CA ALA A 88 -1.75 10.98 1.96
C ALA A 88 -1.54 10.60 0.48
N THR A 89 -0.78 9.52 0.22
CA THR A 89 -0.56 9.01 -1.14
C THR A 89 -1.86 8.48 -1.76
N LEU A 90 -2.71 7.81 -0.98
CA LEU A 90 -4.05 7.37 -1.42
C LEU A 90 -4.95 8.55 -1.78
N PHE A 91 -4.89 9.64 -1.00
CA PHE A 91 -5.62 10.87 -1.29
C PHE A 91 -5.17 11.53 -2.60
N ILE A 92 -3.86 11.56 -2.85
CA ILE A 92 -3.32 12.08 -4.12
C ILE A 92 -3.78 11.20 -5.30
N ALA A 93 -3.83 9.88 -5.10
CA ALA A 93 -4.31 8.93 -6.10
C ALA A 93 -5.79 9.15 -6.44
N SER A 94 -6.65 9.34 -5.43
CA SER A 94 -8.08 9.59 -5.64
C SER A 94 -8.33 10.92 -6.34
N LEU A 95 -7.58 11.97 -6.00
CA LEU A 95 -7.64 13.26 -6.70
C LEU A 95 -7.27 13.14 -8.18
N ALA A 96 -6.26 12.35 -8.50
CA ALA A 96 -5.89 12.10 -9.90
C ALA A 96 -6.96 11.31 -10.66
N ALA A 97 -7.61 10.33 -10.02
CA ALA A 97 -8.74 9.62 -10.61
C ALA A 97 -9.91 10.57 -10.90
N ILE A 98 -10.24 11.47 -9.97
CA ILE A 98 -11.28 12.50 -10.14
C ILE A 98 -10.90 13.45 -11.29
N PHE A 99 -9.64 13.86 -11.38
CA PHE A 99 -9.17 14.72 -12.47
C PHE A 99 -9.33 14.06 -13.84
N VAL A 100 -9.01 12.75 -13.95
CA VAL A 100 -9.22 11.99 -15.19
C VAL A 100 -10.71 11.84 -15.51
N GLN A 101 -11.58 11.66 -14.53
CA GLN A 101 -13.04 11.64 -14.74
C GLN A 101 -13.55 12.96 -15.32
N LEU A 102 -13.11 14.09 -14.75
CA LEU A 102 -13.49 15.42 -15.21
C LEU A 102 -13.01 15.70 -16.64
N LEU A 103 -11.78 15.32 -16.98
CA LEU A 103 -11.26 15.45 -18.35
C LEU A 103 -12.05 14.65 -19.39
N ARG A 104 -12.68 13.55 -18.97
CA ARG A 104 -13.52 12.70 -19.83
C ARG A 104 -14.96 13.22 -19.95
N GLY A 105 -15.31 14.33 -19.30
CA GLY A 105 -16.64 14.96 -19.37
C GLY A 105 -17.69 14.35 -18.45
N TYR A 106 -17.30 13.48 -17.50
CA TYR A 106 -18.21 12.86 -16.55
C TYR A 106 -18.22 13.66 -15.24
N VAL A 107 -19.38 14.21 -14.90
CA VAL A 107 -19.59 15.10 -13.73
C VAL A 107 -20.32 14.43 -12.57
N ASP A 108 -20.77 13.18 -12.72
CA ASP A 108 -21.37 12.40 -11.64
C ASP A 108 -20.29 11.85 -10.70
N LEU A 109 -19.73 12.75 -9.88
CA LEU A 109 -18.70 12.43 -8.90
C LEU A 109 -19.32 11.80 -7.66
N GLU A 110 -19.37 10.47 -7.63
CA GLU A 110 -19.79 9.71 -6.45
C GLU A 110 -18.65 9.59 -5.42
N LEU A 111 -18.29 10.71 -4.78
CA LEU A 111 -17.18 10.79 -3.81
C LEU A 111 -17.30 9.76 -2.68
N HIS A 112 -18.54 9.45 -2.27
CA HIS A 112 -18.81 8.45 -1.25
C HIS A 112 -18.29 7.06 -1.65
N LYS A 113 -18.32 6.68 -2.93
CA LYS A 113 -17.78 5.40 -3.40
C LYS A 113 -16.26 5.38 -3.32
N TYR A 114 -15.57 6.47 -3.69
CA TYR A 114 -14.12 6.57 -3.52
C TYR A 114 -13.70 6.41 -2.05
N PHE A 115 -14.43 7.01 -1.12
CA PHE A 115 -14.09 6.91 0.29
C PHE A 115 -14.30 5.49 0.85
N PHE A 116 -15.50 4.92 0.67
CA PHE A 116 -15.84 3.63 1.27
C PHE A 116 -15.22 2.43 0.55
N TRP A 117 -15.08 2.47 -0.78
CA TRP A 117 -14.60 1.32 -1.57
C TRP A 117 -13.11 1.38 -1.92
N PHE A 118 -12.50 2.56 -1.91
CA PHE A 118 -11.08 2.68 -2.22
C PHE A 118 -10.26 3.08 -0.98
N ILE A 119 -10.55 4.22 -0.36
CA ILE A 119 -9.72 4.75 0.73
C ILE A 119 -9.78 3.88 1.98
N LEU A 120 -10.97 3.51 2.46
CA LEU A 120 -11.13 2.77 3.72
C LEU A 120 -10.44 1.39 3.72
N PRO A 121 -10.69 0.48 2.74
CA PRO A 121 -10.02 -0.82 2.73
C PRO A 121 -8.51 -0.68 2.53
N PHE A 122 -8.07 0.18 1.61
CA PHE A 122 -6.63 0.37 1.36
C PHE A 122 -5.89 0.99 2.53
N ALA A 123 -6.53 1.88 3.28
CA ALA A 123 -5.92 2.47 4.47
C ALA A 123 -5.60 1.38 5.51
N VAL A 124 -6.45 0.37 5.66
CA VAL A 124 -6.23 -0.76 6.57
C VAL A 124 -5.03 -1.60 6.10
N ASP A 125 -4.99 -1.95 4.82
CA ASP A 125 -3.88 -2.71 4.23
C ASP A 125 -2.55 -1.94 4.35
N MET A 126 -2.58 -0.63 4.10
CA MET A 126 -1.41 0.23 4.25
C MET A 126 -0.96 0.37 5.70
N LEU A 127 -1.89 0.38 6.65
CA LEU A 127 -1.57 0.37 8.08
C LEU A 127 -0.85 -0.94 8.46
N MET A 128 -1.33 -2.09 7.98
CA MET A 128 -0.64 -3.38 8.19
C MET A 128 0.77 -3.37 7.59
N ILE A 129 0.94 -2.88 6.36
CA ILE A 129 2.26 -2.76 5.71
C ILE A 129 3.16 -1.80 6.49
N ALA A 130 2.64 -0.67 6.99
CA ALA A 130 3.40 0.28 7.78
C ALA A 130 3.91 -0.33 9.08
N ILE A 131 3.04 -1.05 9.81
CA ILE A 131 3.44 -1.77 11.04
C ILE A 131 4.53 -2.79 10.71
N LEU A 132 4.33 -3.60 9.68
CA LEU A 132 5.29 -4.62 9.26
C LEU A 132 6.65 -4.01 8.88
N ALA A 133 6.63 -2.94 8.09
CA ALA A 133 7.83 -2.25 7.65
C ALA A 133 8.62 -1.68 8.82
N VAL A 134 7.96 -0.97 9.75
CA VAL A 134 8.62 -0.41 10.94
C VAL A 134 9.12 -1.53 11.85
N PHE A 135 8.36 -2.62 12.00
CA PHE A 135 8.76 -3.78 12.80
C PHE A 135 10.02 -4.45 12.25
N LEU A 136 10.04 -4.82 10.97
CA LEU A 136 11.20 -5.44 10.32
C LEU A 136 12.43 -4.51 10.34
N GLN A 137 12.22 -3.20 10.13
CA GLN A 137 13.30 -2.24 10.19
C GLN A 137 13.87 -2.09 11.61
N SER A 138 13.02 -2.16 12.65
CA SER A 138 13.46 -2.06 14.05
C SER A 138 14.31 -3.25 14.50
N LEU A 139 13.98 -4.45 14.00
CA LEU A 139 14.71 -5.69 14.28
C LEU A 139 16.05 -5.76 13.52
N SER A 140 16.17 -5.04 12.40
CA SER A 140 17.38 -5.05 11.59
C SER A 140 18.56 -4.36 12.28
N SER A 141 19.74 -4.99 12.17
CA SER A 141 21.01 -4.49 12.72
C SER A 141 21.66 -3.42 11.83
N SER A 142 21.26 -3.31 10.56
CA SER A 142 21.73 -2.26 9.64
C SER A 142 20.62 -1.80 8.69
N LYS A 143 20.71 -0.56 8.19
CA LYS A 143 19.76 0.01 7.21
C LYS A 143 19.58 -0.90 5.99
N TYR A 144 20.69 -1.47 5.52
CA TYR A 144 20.72 -2.38 4.36
C TYR A 144 20.01 -3.71 4.64
N VAL A 145 20.15 -4.27 5.85
CA VAL A 145 19.46 -5.51 6.24
C VAL A 145 17.95 -5.28 6.28
N GLY A 146 17.50 -4.13 6.79
CA GLY A 146 16.07 -3.77 6.80
C GLY A 146 15.48 -3.67 5.39
N TRP A 147 16.19 -3.02 4.47
CA TRP A 147 15.78 -2.98 3.05
C TRP A 147 15.81 -4.36 2.40
N GLY A 148 16.80 -5.20 2.73
CA GLY A 148 16.89 -6.58 2.26
C GLY A 148 15.70 -7.45 2.72
N LEU A 149 15.32 -7.36 4.00
CA LEU A 149 14.15 -8.07 4.54
C LEU A 149 12.86 -7.65 3.84
N MET A 150 12.69 -6.36 3.60
CA MET A 150 11.53 -5.85 2.88
C MET A 150 11.52 -6.25 1.39
N ALA A 151 12.69 -6.34 0.75
CA ALA A 151 12.80 -6.84 -0.61
C ALA A 151 12.41 -8.33 -0.70
N ILE A 152 12.81 -9.15 0.28
CA ILE A 152 12.38 -10.55 0.39
C ILE A 152 10.86 -10.62 0.55
N TYR A 153 10.27 -9.78 1.43
CA TYR A 153 8.82 -9.69 1.59
C TYR A 153 8.12 -9.35 0.26
N LEU A 154 8.65 -8.41 -0.52
CA LEU A 154 8.09 -8.02 -1.80
C LEU A 154 8.13 -9.18 -2.80
N VAL A 155 9.28 -9.86 -2.94
CA VAL A 155 9.41 -11.05 -3.80
C VAL A 155 8.45 -12.16 -3.36
N ALA A 156 8.37 -12.42 -2.05
CA ALA A 156 7.44 -13.41 -1.50
C ALA A 156 5.97 -13.05 -1.79
N SER A 157 5.59 -11.78 -1.69
CA SER A 157 4.23 -11.34 -2.02
C SER A 157 3.88 -11.59 -3.49
N ILE A 158 4.80 -11.30 -4.42
CA ILE A 158 4.58 -11.54 -5.85
C ILE A 158 4.50 -13.03 -6.16
N THR A 159 5.39 -13.85 -5.59
CA THR A 159 5.38 -15.29 -5.83
C THR A 159 4.14 -15.95 -5.23
N LEU A 160 3.65 -15.49 -4.07
CA LEU A 160 2.45 -16.04 -3.43
C LEU A 160 1.18 -15.78 -4.26
N VAL A 161 1.05 -14.57 -4.81
CA VAL A 161 0.01 -14.22 -5.80
C VAL A 161 0.12 -15.13 -7.03
N SER A 162 1.35 -15.35 -7.52
CA SER A 162 1.61 -16.14 -8.73
C SER A 162 1.34 -17.64 -8.54
N ILE A 163 1.45 -18.17 -7.32
CA ILE A 163 1.16 -19.57 -6.99
C ILE A 163 -0.35 -19.80 -6.77
N GLY A 164 -1.17 -18.74 -6.69
CA GLY A 164 -2.63 -18.84 -6.67
C GLY A 164 -3.25 -19.26 -5.34
N PHE A 165 -2.56 -19.06 -4.22
CA PHE A 165 -3.08 -19.32 -2.87
C PHE A 165 -4.21 -18.37 -2.44
N GLU A 166 -4.53 -17.37 -3.27
CA GLU A 166 -5.49 -16.30 -2.98
C GLU A 166 -6.85 -16.52 -3.69
N HIS A 167 -6.93 -17.49 -4.60
CA HIS A 167 -8.18 -17.77 -5.30
C HIS A 167 -9.17 -18.52 -4.38
N PRO A 168 -10.40 -18.02 -4.19
CA PRO A 168 -11.43 -18.72 -3.39
C PRO A 168 -11.69 -20.17 -3.85
N LEU A 169 -11.41 -20.47 -5.13
CA LEU A 169 -11.57 -21.78 -5.73
C LEU A 169 -10.61 -22.85 -5.19
N THR A 170 -9.37 -22.49 -4.83
CA THR A 170 -8.38 -23.49 -4.33
C THR A 170 -8.71 -23.94 -2.91
N THR A 171 -9.28 -23.06 -2.09
CA THR A 171 -9.77 -23.43 -0.75
C THR A 171 -11.00 -24.35 -0.80
N LEU A 172 -11.89 -24.18 -1.79
CA LEU A 172 -13.05 -25.05 -2.00
C LEU A 172 -12.65 -26.44 -2.52
N VAL A 173 -11.75 -26.52 -3.50
CA VAL A 173 -11.25 -27.81 -4.03
C VAL A 173 -10.53 -28.59 -2.93
N ARG A 174 -9.70 -27.94 -2.12
CA ARG A 174 -8.98 -28.61 -1.02
C ARG A 174 -9.92 -29.13 0.07
N ARG A 175 -11.05 -28.45 0.32
CA ARG A 175 -12.06 -28.86 1.30
C ARG A 175 -12.95 -30.00 0.79
N VAL A 176 -13.14 -30.13 -0.53
CA VAL A 176 -13.85 -31.25 -1.15
C VAL A 176 -12.97 -32.50 -1.23
N CYS A 177 -11.68 -32.36 -1.57
CA CYS A 177 -10.75 -33.50 -1.61
C CYS A 177 -10.39 -34.09 -0.24
N SER A 178 -10.60 -33.38 0.87
CA SER A 178 -10.38 -33.93 2.22
C SER A 178 -11.53 -34.77 2.76
N HIS A 179 -12.64 -34.86 2.02
CA HIS A 179 -13.84 -35.63 2.38
C HIS A 179 -14.13 -36.79 1.41
N LEU A 180 -13.18 -37.10 0.51
CA LEU A 180 -13.13 -38.29 -0.35
C LEU A 180 -11.90 -39.11 0.03
#